data_AF-A0A932UAU1-F1
#
_entry.id   AF-A0A932UAU1-F1
#
_cell.length_a   1.000
_cell.length_b   1.000
_cell.length_c   1.000
_cell.angle_alpha   90.00
_cell.angle_beta   90.00
_cell.angle_gamma   90.00
#
_symmetry.space_group_name_H-M   'P 1'
#
loop_
_entity.id
_entity.type
_entity.pdbx_description
1 polymer ?
#
loop_
_entity_poly.entity_id
_entity_poly.type
_entity_poly.pdbx_seq_one_letter_code
_entity_poly.pdbx_strand_id
1 'polypeptide(L)'
;GLLRPSFIADRAQRELQELVRYRRSLVAERAREANRIQKVLEGANVKLAAVVSNVLGVSGRAMLSALASGTTEPHELAALATARLTASPEQLAAALEGQVGPHQRHLLAAQLRHIAFLDGEVARLDAEIEARLRPFDDALLRTPSNGSIPFPA
;
A
#
# COMPACT_ATOMS: atom_id res chain seq x y z
N GLY A 1 -35.46 -30.39 -6.33
CA GLY A 1 -34.67 -29.88 -5.20
C GLY A 1 -34.85 -28.39 -5.14
N LEU A 2 -35.39 -27.86 -4.05
CA LEU A 2 -35.70 -26.44 -3.91
C LEU A 2 -34.41 -25.64 -3.78
N LEU A 3 -34.15 -24.78 -4.78
CA LEU A 3 -33.10 -23.78 -4.76
C LEU A 3 -33.20 -22.97 -3.47
N ARG A 4 -32.07 -22.83 -2.76
CA ARG A 4 -31.97 -21.93 -1.61
C ARG A 4 -32.45 -20.53 -2.02
N PRO A 5 -33.26 -19.84 -1.21
CA PRO A 5 -33.61 -18.45 -1.49
C PRO A 5 -32.31 -17.66 -1.68
N SER A 6 -32.17 -17.00 -2.83
CA SER A 6 -31.06 -16.09 -3.08
C SER A 6 -31.15 -14.95 -2.07
N PHE A 7 -30.17 -14.83 -1.17
CA PHE A 7 -30.06 -13.69 -0.27
C PHE A 7 -29.87 -12.41 -1.10
N ILE A 8 -30.79 -11.45 -0.95
CA ILE A 8 -30.71 -10.13 -1.59
C ILE A 8 -30.22 -9.16 -0.51
N ALA A 9 -28.98 -8.68 -0.67
CA ALA A 9 -28.43 -7.68 0.22
C ALA A 9 -29.24 -6.38 0.13
N ASP A 10 -29.50 -5.76 1.27
CA ASP A 10 -30.15 -4.46 1.33
C ASP A 10 -29.28 -3.36 0.67
N ARG A 11 -29.80 -2.14 0.58
CA ARG A 11 -29.07 -1.03 -0.05
C ARG A 11 -27.75 -0.72 0.68
N ALA A 12 -27.76 -0.66 2.00
CA ALA A 12 -26.58 -0.29 2.80
C ALA A 12 -25.47 -1.32 2.65
N GLN A 13 -25.81 -2.61 2.65
CA GLN A 13 -24.89 -3.71 2.41
C GLN A 13 -24.29 -3.66 1.00
N ARG A 14 -25.08 -3.36 -0.03
CA ARG A 14 -24.58 -3.26 -1.41
C ARG A 14 -23.59 -2.12 -1.58
N GLU A 15 -23.91 -0.94 -1.02
CA GLU A 15 -23.02 0.23 -1.07
C GLU A 15 -21.72 -0.04 -0.27
N LEU A 16 -21.79 -0.67 0.90
CA LEU A 16 -20.61 -1.06 1.66
C LEU A 16 -19.72 -2.04 0.89
N GLN A 17 -20.31 -3.05 0.26
CA GLN A 17 -19.57 -3.99 -0.57
C GLN A 17 -18.90 -3.32 -1.78
N GLU A 18 -19.53 -2.32 -2.37
CA GLU A 18 -18.95 -1.52 -3.45
C GLU A 18 -17.68 -0.80 -2.98
N LEU A 19 -17.72 -0.14 -1.82
CA LEU A 19 -16.56 0.51 -1.21
C LEU A 19 -15.42 -0.49 -0.94
N VAL A 20 -15.74 -1.65 -0.37
CA VAL A 20 -14.75 -2.71 -0.10
C VAL A 20 -14.12 -3.24 -1.40
N ARG A 21 -14.93 -3.45 -2.44
CA ARG A 21 -14.44 -3.87 -3.77
C ARG A 21 -13.54 -2.80 -4.38
N TYR A 22 -13.94 -1.53 -4.32
CA TYR A 22 -13.14 -0.44 -4.87
C TYR A 22 -11.81 -0.27 -4.14
N ARG A 23 -11.83 -0.30 -2.79
CA ARG A 23 -10.62 -0.32 -1.97
C ARG A 23 -9.65 -1.43 -2.38
N ARG A 24 -10.17 -2.66 -2.59
CA ARG A 24 -9.35 -3.79 -3.05
C ARG A 24 -8.71 -3.51 -4.42
N SER A 25 -9.42 -2.87 -5.33
CA SER A 25 -8.88 -2.44 -6.63
C SER A 25 -7.72 -1.45 -6.46
N LEU A 26 -7.87 -0.43 -5.60
CA LEU A 26 -6.81 0.54 -5.34
C LEU A 26 -5.55 -0.08 -4.70
N VAL A 27 -5.74 -1.04 -3.78
CA VAL A 27 -4.61 -1.80 -3.22
C VAL A 27 -3.88 -2.59 -4.32
N ALA A 28 -4.62 -3.18 -5.26
CA ALA A 28 -4.01 -3.87 -6.40
C ALA A 28 -3.31 -2.90 -7.37
N GLU A 29 -3.84 -1.70 -7.58
CA GLU A 29 -3.17 -0.63 -8.33
C GLU A 29 -1.86 -0.20 -7.67
N ARG A 30 -1.87 0.01 -6.36
CA ARG A 30 -0.68 0.34 -5.58
C ARG A 30 0.41 -0.73 -5.72
N ALA A 31 0.02 -2.00 -5.70
CA ALA A 31 0.96 -3.11 -5.93
C ALA A 31 1.54 -3.09 -7.36
N ARG A 32 0.74 -2.72 -8.37
CA ARG A 32 1.24 -2.53 -9.73
C ARG A 32 2.25 -1.38 -9.81
N GLU A 33 2.00 -0.27 -9.14
CA GLU A 33 2.96 0.85 -9.09
C GLU A 33 4.26 0.48 -8.37
N ALA A 34 4.19 -0.31 -7.29
CA ALA A 34 5.37 -0.85 -6.62
C ALA A 34 6.23 -1.68 -7.60
N ASN A 35 5.59 -2.54 -8.41
CA ASN A 35 6.29 -3.33 -9.42
C ASN A 35 6.88 -2.46 -10.54
N ARG A 36 6.26 -1.33 -10.89
CA ARG A 36 6.83 -0.39 -11.86
C ARG A 36 8.08 0.29 -11.31
N ILE A 37 8.08 0.70 -10.03
CA ILE A 37 9.28 1.23 -9.36
C ILE A 37 10.39 0.21 -9.40
N GLN A 38 10.10 -1.06 -9.07
CA GLN A 38 11.08 -2.12 -9.10
C GLN A 38 11.74 -2.26 -10.48
N LYS A 39 10.96 -2.20 -11.56
CA LYS A 39 11.50 -2.22 -12.93
C LYS A 39 12.39 -1.01 -13.25
N VAL A 40 12.07 0.17 -12.72
CA VAL A 40 12.92 1.36 -12.90
C VAL A 40 14.26 1.17 -12.18
N LEU A 41 14.25 0.61 -10.97
CA LEU A 41 15.47 0.32 -10.23
C LEU A 41 16.34 -0.73 -10.94
N GLU A 42 15.74 -1.82 -11.43
CA GLU A 42 16.43 -2.86 -12.20
C GLU A 42 17.08 -2.30 -13.47
N GLY A 43 16.35 -1.46 -14.22
CA GLY A 43 16.88 -0.78 -15.40
C GLY A 43 18.01 0.22 -15.10
N ALA A 44 18.10 0.70 -13.86
CA ALA A 44 19.17 1.57 -13.38
C ALA A 44 20.31 0.81 -12.68
N ASN A 45 20.27 -0.53 -12.65
CA ASN A 45 21.19 -1.39 -11.88
C ASN A 45 21.16 -1.13 -10.35
N VAL A 46 20.08 -0.57 -9.81
CA VAL A 46 19.90 -0.37 -8.36
C VAL A 46 19.22 -1.62 -7.77
N LYS A 47 19.87 -2.26 -6.81
CA LYS A 47 19.46 -3.55 -6.22
C LYS A 47 18.83 -3.43 -4.82
N LEU A 48 18.22 -2.29 -4.52
CA LEU A 48 17.64 -1.99 -3.20
C LEU A 48 16.71 -3.10 -2.68
N ALA A 49 15.85 -3.66 -3.55
CA ALA A 49 14.92 -4.74 -3.18
C ALA A 49 15.58 -6.06 -2.76
N ALA A 50 16.87 -6.26 -3.05
CA ALA A 50 17.61 -7.43 -2.60
C ALA A 50 18.07 -7.32 -1.13
N VAL A 51 18.16 -6.09 -0.60
CA VAL A 51 18.68 -5.84 0.75
C VAL A 51 17.63 -5.28 1.70
N VAL A 52 16.50 -4.78 1.20
CA VAL A 52 15.38 -4.30 2.05
C VAL A 52 14.15 -5.16 1.87
N SER A 53 13.49 -5.50 2.99
CA SER A 53 12.24 -6.28 2.98
C SER A 53 11.05 -5.51 2.41
N ASN A 54 11.06 -4.18 2.50
CA ASN A 54 10.02 -3.31 1.97
C ASN A 54 10.60 -2.01 1.39
N VAL A 55 10.75 -1.98 0.06
CA VAL A 55 11.24 -0.81 -0.70
C VAL A 55 10.33 0.40 -0.56
N LEU A 56 9.03 0.20 -0.30
CA LEU A 56 8.06 1.27 -0.07
C LEU A 56 7.82 1.54 1.43
N GLY A 57 8.69 1.02 2.30
CA GLY A 57 8.74 1.41 3.71
C GLY A 57 9.33 2.80 3.90
N VAL A 58 9.42 3.25 5.15
CA VAL A 58 9.89 4.62 5.50
C VAL A 58 11.27 4.91 4.89
N SER A 59 12.27 4.06 5.19
CA SER A 59 13.63 4.24 4.67
C SER A 59 13.73 4.09 3.15
N GLY A 60 13.06 3.09 2.58
CA GLY A 60 13.07 2.89 1.13
C GLY A 60 12.45 4.07 0.38
N ARG A 61 11.33 4.63 0.86
CA ARG A 61 10.74 5.84 0.28
C ARG A 61 11.64 7.06 0.41
N ALA A 62 12.35 7.22 1.53
CA ALA A 62 13.30 8.30 1.69
C ALA A 62 14.42 8.21 0.65
N MET A 63 15.01 7.02 0.48
CA MET A 63 16.04 6.76 -0.53
C MET A 63 15.51 6.97 -1.95
N LEU A 64 14.34 6.43 -2.29
CA LEU A 64 13.72 6.61 -3.61
C LEU A 64 13.39 8.08 -3.91
N SER A 65 12.97 8.84 -2.90
CA SER A 65 12.69 10.27 -3.05
C SER A 65 13.96 11.08 -3.25
N ALA A 66 15.05 10.73 -2.56
CA ALA A 66 16.37 11.33 -2.76
C ALA A 66 16.92 11.02 -4.15
N LEU A 67 16.84 9.76 -4.59
CA LEU A 67 17.16 9.34 -5.96
C LEU A 67 16.37 10.15 -7.00
N ALA A 68 15.05 10.28 -6.82
CA ALA A 68 14.19 11.05 -7.71
C ALA A 68 14.52 12.55 -7.73
N SER A 69 15.01 13.09 -6.60
CA SER A 69 15.46 14.49 -6.47
C SER A 69 16.87 14.72 -7.00
N GLY A 70 17.61 13.63 -7.23
CA GLY A 70 18.87 13.64 -7.96
C GLY A 70 20.12 13.36 -7.14
N THR A 71 19.97 12.96 -5.88
CA THR A 71 21.08 12.43 -5.08
C THR A 71 21.56 11.12 -5.69
N THR A 72 22.88 11.00 -5.89
CA THR A 72 23.50 9.82 -6.50
C THR A 72 24.54 9.15 -5.61
N GLU A 73 25.04 9.84 -4.59
CA GLU A 73 26.05 9.30 -3.69
C GLU A 73 25.46 8.14 -2.85
N PRO A 74 25.94 6.89 -3.02
CA PRO A 74 25.33 5.74 -2.37
C PRO A 74 25.37 5.78 -0.84
N HIS A 75 26.43 6.35 -0.27
CA HIS A 75 26.56 6.51 1.19
C HIS A 75 25.61 7.57 1.74
N GLU A 76 25.37 8.67 1.02
CA GLU A 76 24.37 9.67 1.42
C GLU A 76 22.96 9.06 1.41
N LEU A 77 22.65 8.25 0.40
CA LEU A 77 21.38 7.53 0.31
C LEU A 77 21.26 6.49 1.43
N ALA A 78 22.29 5.70 1.70
CA ALA A 78 22.31 4.71 2.76
C ALA A 78 22.11 5.34 4.15
N ALA A 79 22.61 6.56 4.38
CA ALA A 79 22.42 7.31 5.62
C ALA A 79 20.96 7.69 5.91
N LEU A 80 20.06 7.61 4.91
CA LEU A 80 18.61 7.78 5.10
C LEU A 80 17.93 6.55 5.72
N ALA A 81 18.68 5.46 5.94
CA ALA A 81 18.20 4.29 6.65
C ALA A 81 17.89 4.62 8.11
N THR A 82 16.80 4.04 8.61
CA THR A 82 16.46 4.11 10.03
C THR A 82 17.05 2.91 10.76
N ALA A 83 17.25 3.02 12.08
CA ALA A 83 17.81 1.93 12.90
C ALA A 83 17.01 0.61 12.89
N ARG A 84 15.80 0.61 12.34
CA ARG A 84 14.95 -0.59 12.18
C ARG A 84 15.30 -1.42 10.94
N LEU A 85 16.13 -0.89 10.04
CA LEU A 85 16.49 -1.56 8.81
C LEU A 85 17.63 -2.54 9.09
N THR A 86 17.46 -3.79 8.67
CA THR A 86 18.37 -4.89 9.01
C THR A 86 19.66 -4.91 8.19
N ALA A 87 19.63 -4.39 6.95
CA ALA A 87 20.80 -4.25 6.12
C ALA A 87 21.75 -3.20 6.68
N SER A 88 23.05 -3.50 6.64
CA SER A 88 24.09 -2.56 7.06
C SER A 88 24.18 -1.37 6.10
N PRO A 89 24.74 -0.23 6.55
CA PRO A 89 25.01 0.91 5.67
C PRO A 89 25.82 0.54 4.43
N GLU A 90 26.79 -0.37 4.55
CA GLU A 90 27.63 -0.84 3.43
C GLU A 90 26.82 -1.69 2.44
N GLN A 91 25.95 -2.59 2.93
CA GLN A 91 25.06 -3.38 2.08
C GLN A 91 24.08 -2.48 1.32
N LEU A 92 23.58 -1.44 1.97
CA LEU A 92 22.72 -0.45 1.34
C LEU A 92 23.46 0.35 0.28
N ALA A 93 24.64 0.89 0.60
CA ALA A 93 25.45 1.65 -0.34
C ALA A 93 25.75 0.81 -1.59
N ALA A 94 26.23 -0.43 -1.41
CA ALA A 94 26.48 -1.35 -2.53
C ALA A 94 25.21 -1.65 -3.35
N ALA A 95 24.04 -1.75 -2.72
CA ALA A 95 22.77 -1.96 -3.42
C ALA A 95 22.25 -0.70 -4.14
N LEU A 96 22.71 0.48 -3.74
CA LEU A 96 22.33 1.79 -4.29
C LEU A 96 23.29 2.27 -5.39
N GLU A 97 24.41 1.56 -5.60
CA GLU A 97 25.29 1.76 -6.75
C GLU A 97 24.53 1.47 -8.05
N GLY A 98 24.31 2.52 -8.85
CA GLY A 98 23.57 2.41 -10.10
C GLY A 98 23.54 3.73 -10.89
N GLN A 99 22.90 3.69 -12.07
CA GLN A 99 22.81 4.82 -12.99
C GLN A 99 21.38 5.40 -13.00
N VAL A 100 21.10 6.28 -12.05
CA VAL A 100 19.79 6.96 -11.93
C VAL A 100 19.86 8.32 -12.63
N GLY A 101 19.70 8.28 -13.96
CA GLY A 101 19.69 9.46 -14.84
C GLY A 101 18.34 10.22 -14.85
N PRO A 102 18.25 11.33 -15.59
CA PRO A 102 17.06 12.19 -15.61
C PRO A 102 15.75 11.46 -15.94
N HIS A 103 15.81 10.48 -16.84
CA HIS A 103 14.66 9.67 -17.21
C HIS A 103 14.14 8.83 -16.02
N GLN A 104 15.03 8.09 -15.35
CA GLN A 104 14.67 7.26 -14.20
C GLN A 104 14.16 8.12 -13.05
N ARG A 105 14.78 9.27 -12.79
CA ARG A 105 14.34 10.24 -11.78
C ARG A 105 12.91 10.70 -12.03
N HIS A 106 12.58 11.04 -13.28
CA HIS A 106 11.24 11.45 -13.66
C HIS A 106 10.20 10.34 -13.42
N LEU A 107 10.52 9.11 -13.83
CA LEU A 107 9.65 7.95 -13.61
C LEU A 107 9.43 7.67 -12.12
N LEU A 108 10.50 7.64 -11.32
CA LEU A 108 10.43 7.44 -9.88
C LEU A 108 9.56 8.51 -9.21
N ALA A 109 9.76 9.79 -9.57
CA ALA A 109 8.97 10.89 -9.00
C ALA A 109 7.48 10.73 -9.33
N ALA A 110 7.12 10.38 -10.56
CA ALA A 110 5.73 10.18 -10.96
C ALA A 110 5.09 8.99 -10.23
N GLN A 111 5.79 7.86 -10.15
CA GLN A 111 5.31 6.65 -9.49
C GLN A 111 5.16 6.84 -7.97
N LEU A 112 6.10 7.51 -7.32
CA LEU A 112 6.03 7.82 -5.89
C LEU A 112 4.82 8.72 -5.56
N ARG A 113 4.54 9.74 -6.39
CA ARG A 113 3.33 10.56 -6.23
C ARG A 113 2.05 9.73 -6.38
N HIS A 114 2.01 8.83 -7.37
CA HIS A 114 0.83 7.98 -7.57
C HIS A 114 0.62 7.01 -6.40
N ILE A 115 1.69 6.41 -5.88
CA ILE A 115 1.60 5.57 -4.68
C ILE A 115 1.08 6.39 -3.49
N ALA A 116 1.58 7.61 -3.27
CA ALA A 116 1.11 8.47 -2.18
C ALA A 116 -0.39 8.81 -2.33
N PHE A 117 -0.85 9.07 -3.55
CA PHE A 117 -2.27 9.27 -3.86
C PHE A 117 -3.09 8.02 -3.51
N LEU A 118 -2.67 6.84 -4.00
CA LEU A 118 -3.36 5.57 -3.75
C LEU A 118 -3.40 5.21 -2.26
N ASP A 119 -2.30 5.42 -1.54
CA ASP A 119 -2.24 5.24 -0.09
C ASP A 119 -3.28 6.13 0.62
N GLY A 120 -3.41 7.39 0.19
CA GLY A 120 -4.38 8.34 0.75
C GLY A 120 -5.84 8.03 0.41
N GLU A 121 -6.13 7.52 -0.78
CA GLU A 121 -7.48 7.06 -1.16
C GLU A 121 -7.86 5.79 -0.39
N VAL A 122 -6.94 4.82 -0.28
CA VAL A 122 -7.17 3.60 0.53
C VAL A 122 -7.47 3.95 1.98
N ALA A 123 -6.70 4.86 2.59
CA ALA A 123 -6.94 5.30 3.96
C ALA A 123 -8.31 5.98 4.14
N ARG A 124 -8.76 6.78 3.17
CA ARG A 124 -10.10 7.40 3.20
C ARG A 124 -11.22 6.36 3.08
N LEU A 125 -11.06 5.39 2.18
CA LEU A 125 -12.02 4.29 2.06
C LEU A 125 -12.05 3.43 3.31
N ASP A 126 -10.90 3.16 3.94
CA ASP A 126 -10.82 2.46 5.22
C ASP A 126 -11.63 3.18 6.31
N ALA A 127 -11.46 4.49 6.45
CA ALA A 127 -12.21 5.28 7.42
C ALA A 127 -13.73 5.28 7.16
N GLU A 128 -14.14 5.37 5.89
CA GLU A 128 -15.55 5.33 5.49
C GLU A 128 -16.16 3.94 5.74
N ILE A 129 -15.44 2.87 5.39
CA ILE A 129 -15.86 1.48 5.63
C ILE A 129 -16.01 1.25 7.14
N GLU A 130 -15.04 1.68 7.94
CA GLU A 130 -15.10 1.57 9.41
C GLU A 130 -16.31 2.34 9.97
N ALA A 131 -16.57 3.57 9.51
CA ALA A 131 -17.71 4.35 9.93
C ALA A 131 -19.05 3.65 9.65
N ARG A 132 -19.17 2.99 8.48
CA ARG A 132 -20.38 2.23 8.11
C ARG A 132 -20.52 0.89 8.83
N LEU A 133 -19.43 0.33 9.36
CA LEU A 133 -19.43 -0.94 10.10
C LEU A 133 -19.80 -0.78 11.58
N ARG A 134 -19.50 0.36 12.22
CA ARG A 134 -19.79 0.60 13.66
C ARG A 134 -21.21 0.22 14.10
N PRO A 135 -22.30 0.53 13.36
CA PRO A 135 -23.65 0.14 13.77
C PRO A 135 -23.87 -1.38 13.82
N PHE A 136 -23.13 -2.14 13.01
CA PHE A 136 -23.19 -3.61 12.99
C PHE A 136 -22.39 -4.22 14.14
N ASP A 137 -21.25 -3.62 14.51
CA ASP A 137 -20.44 -4.06 15.65
C ASP A 137 -21.20 -3.89 16.98
N ASP A 138 -21.89 -2.76 17.15
CA ASP A 138 -22.75 -2.52 18.32
C ASP A 138 -23.94 -3.50 18.39
N ALA A 139 -24.50 -3.88 17.24
CA ALA A 139 -25.58 -4.87 17.18
C ALA A 139 -25.09 -6.29 17.54
N LEU A 140 -23.88 -6.67 17.10
CA LEU A 140 -23.25 -7.94 17.45
C LEU A 140 -22.93 -8.02 18.95
N LEU A 141 -22.37 -6.95 19.52
CA LEU A 141 -22.01 -6.87 20.95
C LEU A 141 -23.22 -6.84 21.90
N ARG A 142 -24.40 -6.44 21.43
CA ARG A 142 -25.64 -6.42 22.23
C ARG A 142 -26.41 -7.74 22.23
N THR A 143 -25.97 -8.74 21.45
CA THR A 143 -26.65 -10.04 21.43
C THR A 143 -26.15 -10.87 22.62
N PRO A 144 -27.01 -11.23 23.61
CA PRO A 144 -26.62 -12.24 24.59
C PRO A 144 -26.34 -13.54 23.83
N SER A 145 -25.38 -14.31 24.32
CA SER A 145 -24.87 -15.57 23.75
C SER A 145 -25.96 -16.66 23.62
N ASN A 146 -26.91 -16.49 22.73
CA ASN A 146 -27.80 -17.55 22.29
C ASN A 146 -28.25 -17.26 20.86
N GLY A 147 -27.92 -18.18 19.96
CA GLY A 147 -27.95 -18.00 18.51
C GLY A 147 -29.29 -17.52 17.96
N SER A 148 -29.36 -16.25 17.60
CA SER A 148 -30.15 -15.72 16.48
C SER A 148 -29.78 -14.24 16.34
N ILE A 149 -29.10 -13.89 15.24
CA ILE A 149 -28.79 -12.49 14.91
C ILE A 149 -30.09 -11.83 14.46
N PRO A 150 -30.60 -10.78 15.14
CA PRO A 150 -31.72 -10.03 14.63
C PRO A 150 -31.20 -8.97 13.66
N PHE A 151 -31.57 -9.08 12.38
CA PHE A 151 -31.38 -8.00 11.41
C PHE A 151 -32.63 -7.09 11.42
N PRO A 152 -32.48 -5.75 11.47
CA PRO A 152 -33.61 -4.85 11.39
C PRO A 152 -34.20 -4.85 9.97
N ALA A 153 -35.53 -4.79 9.91
CA ALA A 153 -36.35 -4.75 8.71
C ALA A 153 -36.27 -3.41 7.96
#